data_AF-A0A9Q8Q5V2-F1
#
_entry.id   AF-A0A9Q8Q5V2-F1
#
_cell.length_a   1.000
_cell.length_b   1.000
_cell.length_c   1.000
_cell.angle_alpha   90.00
_cell.angle_beta   90.00
_cell.angle_gamma   90.00
#
_symmetry.space_group_name_H-M   'P 1'
#
loop_
_entity.id
_entity.type
_entity.pdbx_description
1 polymer ?
#
loop_
_entity_poly.entity_id
_entity_poly.type
_entity_poly.pdbx_seq_one_letter_code
_entity_poly.pdbx_strand_id
1 'polypeptide(L)'
;MVIASQTNTKKHSTPLIAFVGFLSQSGRTHCKTKKMSLGITTCLLFNNEAGDAADFYVSVFAPNSRIITRQHYSKAGQEMHGQEPGSVLLVEFELGGRRFVALNGGTSASTPPRGFNESVSFQVDCADQAEVDRFWDKLSADPAREQCSWLADKYGVSWQIVPKRMKEMLAAEDRAAADRAMVAMMGMKKLDIAALEKAFAGE
;
A
#
# COMPACT_ATOMS: atom_id res chain seq x y z
N MET A 1 -22.26 24.48 70.99
CA MET A 1 -21.40 25.22 71.94
C MET A 1 -20.21 24.32 72.25
N VAL A 2 -19.04 24.82 71.86
CA VAL A 2 -17.62 24.45 72.08
C VAL A 2 -17.40 23.64 73.40
N ILE A 3 -16.42 22.75 73.65
CA ILE A 3 -15.01 22.59 73.24
C ILE A 3 -14.57 21.18 73.68
N ALA A 4 -13.62 20.54 72.99
CA ALA A 4 -12.64 19.69 73.67
C ALA A 4 -11.31 19.67 72.89
N SER A 5 -10.31 20.32 73.48
CA SER A 5 -8.89 20.14 73.18
C SER A 5 -8.22 19.88 74.51
N GLN A 6 -7.49 18.78 74.65
CA GLN A 6 -6.05 18.80 74.89
C GLN A 6 -5.49 17.39 75.01
N THR A 7 -4.29 17.28 74.45
CA THR A 7 -3.35 16.15 74.37
C THR A 7 -2.61 15.91 75.68
N ASN A 8 -2.23 14.66 76.00
CA ASN A 8 -0.87 14.38 76.48
C ASN A 8 -0.45 12.91 76.31
N THR A 9 0.84 12.78 76.05
CA THR A 9 1.70 11.66 75.66
C THR A 9 2.07 10.70 76.79
N LYS A 10 2.47 9.45 76.43
CA LYS A 10 3.66 8.75 76.96
C LYS A 10 3.98 7.47 76.17
N LYS A 11 5.27 7.30 75.84
CA LYS A 11 5.93 6.16 75.15
C LYS A 11 6.40 5.10 76.16
N HIS A 12 6.40 3.82 75.77
CA HIS A 12 7.33 2.75 76.22
C HIS A 12 7.35 1.66 75.12
N SER A 13 8.43 1.55 74.33
CA SER A 13 9.58 0.63 74.45
C SER A 13 9.35 -0.79 73.87
N THR A 14 10.15 -1.09 72.85
CA THR A 14 10.28 -2.28 71.98
C THR A 14 10.65 -3.58 72.73
N PRO A 15 10.55 -4.77 72.08
CA PRO A 15 11.74 -5.29 71.37
C PRO A 15 11.50 -5.94 69.99
N LEU A 16 12.61 -6.01 69.24
CA LEU A 16 12.87 -6.67 67.95
C LEU A 16 12.56 -8.18 67.96
N ILE A 17 12.21 -8.76 66.81
CA ILE A 17 12.88 -9.90 66.15
C ILE A 17 12.43 -9.95 64.68
N ALA A 18 13.41 -10.10 63.79
CA ALA A 18 13.29 -10.10 62.33
C ALA A 18 12.97 -11.50 61.77
N PHE A 19 12.22 -11.56 60.67
CA PHE A 19 12.34 -12.64 59.68
C PHE A 19 12.12 -12.08 58.27
N VAL A 20 13.13 -12.24 57.43
CA VAL A 20 13.19 -11.89 56.00
C VAL A 20 12.61 -13.07 55.21
N GLY A 21 11.74 -12.80 54.23
CA GLY A 21 11.12 -13.82 53.38
C GLY A 21 10.60 -13.28 52.04
N PHE A 22 11.54 -13.13 51.11
CA PHE A 22 11.46 -13.26 49.64
C PHE A 22 10.09 -13.24 48.90
N LEU A 23 9.93 -12.22 48.06
CA LEU A 23 9.37 -12.16 46.69
C LEU A 23 8.41 -13.27 46.19
N SER A 24 7.24 -12.85 45.72
CA SER A 24 6.71 -13.28 44.41
C SER A 24 5.60 -12.33 43.93
N GLN A 25 5.90 -11.49 42.94
CA GLN A 25 4.89 -10.83 42.12
C GLN A 25 4.33 -11.88 41.15
N SER A 26 3.10 -12.35 41.36
CA SER A 26 2.41 -13.20 40.38
C SER A 26 1.63 -12.35 39.38
N GLY A 27 2.13 -12.37 38.15
CA GLY A 27 1.74 -11.64 36.96
C GLY A 27 0.25 -11.54 36.66
N ARG A 28 -0.16 -10.31 36.34
CA ARG A 28 -1.37 -10.03 35.55
C ARG A 28 -1.00 -10.24 34.08
N THR A 29 -1.30 -11.39 33.51
CA THR A 29 -1.13 -11.65 32.09
C THR A 29 -2.09 -10.76 31.29
N HIS A 30 -1.56 -9.68 30.71
CA HIS A 30 -2.22 -9.02 29.60
C HIS A 30 -2.21 -9.98 28.42
N CYS A 31 -3.32 -10.67 28.18
CA CYS A 31 -3.59 -11.28 26.89
C CYS A 31 -3.74 -10.12 25.89
N LYS A 32 -2.67 -9.82 25.14
CA LYS A 32 -2.76 -8.92 23.99
C LYS A 32 -3.70 -9.58 23.00
N THR A 33 -4.94 -9.12 22.93
CA THR A 33 -5.84 -9.43 21.83
C THR A 33 -5.19 -8.93 20.55
N LYS A 34 -4.48 -9.82 19.85
CA LYS A 34 -3.97 -9.57 18.51
C LYS A 34 -5.23 -9.31 17.67
N LYS A 35 -5.48 -8.05 17.33
CA LYS A 35 -6.58 -7.66 16.44
C LYS A 35 -6.45 -8.53 15.20
N MET A 36 -7.34 -9.52 15.08
CA MET A 36 -7.42 -10.36 13.89
C MET A 36 -7.89 -9.43 12.78
N SER A 37 -6.95 -8.87 12.03
CA SER A 37 -7.32 -8.04 10.88
C SER A 37 -7.91 -8.96 9.84
N LEU A 38 -9.22 -8.82 9.60
CA LEU A 38 -9.85 -9.30 8.39
C LEU A 38 -9.22 -8.49 7.24
N GLY A 39 -8.11 -8.97 6.68
CA GLY A 39 -7.30 -8.24 5.71
C GLY A 39 -7.46 -8.86 4.34
N ILE A 40 -8.09 -8.13 3.41
CA ILE A 40 -8.05 -8.47 1.99
C ILE A 40 -6.74 -7.92 1.42
N THR A 41 -5.98 -8.75 0.71
CA THR A 41 -4.72 -8.36 0.07
C THR A 41 -4.84 -8.51 -1.43
N THR A 42 -4.41 -7.50 -2.17
CA THR A 42 -4.35 -7.57 -3.63
C THR A 42 -3.21 -8.50 -4.04
N CYS A 43 -3.54 -9.54 -4.82
CA CYS A 43 -2.57 -10.46 -5.39
C CYS A 43 -2.48 -10.25 -6.90
N LEU A 44 -1.28 -9.92 -7.38
CA LEU A 44 -0.93 -9.82 -8.79
C LEU A 44 -0.28 -11.13 -9.22
N LEU A 45 -0.89 -11.76 -10.22
CA LEU A 45 -0.48 -13.08 -10.67
C LEU A 45 0.33 -12.94 -11.97
N PHE A 46 1.65 -13.14 -11.88
CA PHE A 46 2.62 -12.99 -12.97
C PHE A 46 3.05 -14.32 -13.54
N ASN A 47 3.52 -14.34 -14.79
CA ASN A 47 4.06 -15.53 -15.43
C ASN A 47 5.23 -16.08 -14.62
N ASN A 48 6.35 -15.36 -14.63
CA ASN A 48 7.54 -15.66 -13.83
C ASN A 48 8.25 -14.40 -13.28
N GLU A 49 7.68 -13.21 -13.50
CA GLU A 49 8.31 -11.90 -13.28
C GLU A 49 7.98 -11.27 -11.91
N ALA A 50 7.33 -11.98 -10.99
CA ALA A 50 6.86 -11.41 -9.72
C ALA A 50 7.96 -10.71 -8.91
N GLY A 51 9.17 -11.27 -8.91
CA GLY A 51 10.32 -10.68 -8.21
C GLY A 51 10.73 -9.33 -8.79
N ASP A 52 10.94 -9.30 -10.11
CA ASP A 52 11.38 -8.10 -10.83
C ASP A 52 10.31 -7.02 -10.80
N ALA A 53 9.04 -7.41 -10.94
CA ALA A 53 7.91 -6.49 -10.87
C ALA A 53 7.83 -5.82 -9.48
N ALA A 54 7.95 -6.59 -8.40
CA ALA A 54 7.92 -6.05 -7.05
C ALA A 54 9.08 -5.05 -6.80
N ASP A 55 10.31 -5.38 -7.23
CA ASP A 55 11.45 -4.46 -7.10
C ASP A 55 11.25 -3.18 -7.91
N PHE A 56 10.77 -3.33 -9.15
CA PHE A 56 10.44 -2.20 -10.00
C PHE A 56 9.41 -1.29 -9.33
N TYR A 57 8.29 -1.82 -8.85
CA TYR A 57 7.26 -1.02 -8.19
C TYR A 57 7.77 -0.33 -6.93
N VAL A 58 8.53 -1.03 -6.10
CA VAL A 58 9.15 -0.42 -4.91
C VAL A 58 10.07 0.75 -5.31
N SER A 59 10.83 0.61 -6.40
CA SER A 59 11.69 1.70 -6.91
C SER A 59 10.91 2.88 -7.49
N VAL A 60 9.75 2.63 -8.10
CA VAL A 60 8.86 3.67 -8.65
C VAL A 60 8.30 4.52 -7.51
N PHE A 61 7.84 3.88 -6.43
CA PHE A 61 7.19 4.50 -5.27
C PHE A 61 8.13 4.77 -4.07
N ALA A 62 9.44 4.72 -4.29
CA ALA A 62 10.42 5.10 -3.28
C ALA A 62 10.24 6.57 -2.82
N PRO A 63 10.55 6.91 -1.55
CA PRO A 63 11.08 6.02 -0.50
C PRO A 63 9.98 5.32 0.33
N ASN A 64 8.70 5.61 0.07
CA ASN A 64 7.57 5.16 0.91
C ASN A 64 7.10 3.73 0.57
N SER A 65 8.00 2.90 0.08
CA SER A 65 7.70 1.57 -0.45
C SER A 65 8.85 0.62 -0.16
N ARG A 66 8.54 -0.66 0.02
CA ARG A 66 9.55 -1.66 0.39
C ARG A 66 9.09 -3.09 0.09
N ILE A 67 10.05 -3.98 -0.08
CA ILE A 67 9.82 -5.42 -0.03
C ILE A 67 9.62 -5.82 1.44
N ILE A 68 8.61 -6.67 1.70
CA ILE A 68 8.32 -7.23 3.03
C ILE A 68 8.96 -8.61 3.15
N THR A 69 8.68 -9.51 2.21
CA THR A 69 9.25 -10.87 2.22
C THR A 69 9.27 -11.48 0.83
N ARG A 70 10.17 -12.45 0.64
CA ARG A 70 10.27 -13.28 -0.57
C ARG A 70 10.19 -14.74 -0.20
N GLN A 71 9.29 -15.45 -0.85
CA GLN A 71 9.17 -16.90 -0.76
C GLN A 71 9.66 -17.51 -2.07
N HIS A 72 10.35 -18.64 -1.97
CA HIS A 72 10.94 -19.34 -3.10
C HIS A 72 10.34 -20.73 -3.21
N TYR A 73 10.30 -21.27 -4.42
CA TYR A 73 9.92 -22.66 -4.65
C TYR A 73 10.89 -23.59 -3.92
N SER A 74 10.35 -24.60 -3.25
CA SER A 74 11.14 -25.67 -2.65
C SER A 74 11.28 -26.84 -3.63
N LYS A 75 12.05 -27.87 -3.25
CA LYS A 75 12.05 -29.14 -4.00
C LYS A 75 10.70 -29.87 -3.94
N ALA A 76 9.92 -29.62 -2.88
CA ALA A 76 8.61 -30.25 -2.73
C ALA A 76 7.63 -29.68 -3.75
N GLY A 77 6.95 -30.56 -4.48
CA GLY A 77 5.98 -30.17 -5.51
C GLY A 77 6.59 -29.86 -6.88
N GLN A 78 7.91 -30.00 -7.06
CA GLN A 78 8.58 -29.70 -8.34
C GLN A 78 7.98 -30.45 -9.52
N GLU A 79 7.66 -31.73 -9.35
CA GLU A 79 7.01 -32.54 -10.39
C GLU A 79 5.60 -32.04 -10.75
N MET A 80 4.94 -31.31 -9.84
CA MET A 80 3.59 -30.76 -10.04
C MET A 80 3.60 -29.37 -10.66
N HIS A 81 4.47 -28.47 -10.18
CA HIS A 81 4.51 -27.07 -10.62
C HIS A 81 5.56 -26.77 -11.70
N GLY A 82 6.52 -27.68 -11.93
CA GLY A 82 7.58 -27.55 -12.95
C GLY A 82 8.63 -26.46 -12.68
N GLN A 83 8.42 -25.59 -11.68
CA GLN A 83 9.35 -24.52 -11.32
C GLN A 83 10.65 -25.00 -10.67
N GLU A 84 11.74 -24.27 -10.93
CA GLU A 84 13.06 -24.56 -10.39
C GLU A 84 13.16 -24.23 -8.89
N PRO A 85 13.64 -25.15 -8.03
CA PRO A 85 13.84 -24.88 -6.62
C PRO A 85 14.78 -23.69 -6.39
N GLY A 86 14.40 -22.77 -5.50
CA GLY A 86 15.13 -21.53 -5.24
C GLY A 86 14.70 -20.35 -6.12
N SER A 87 13.93 -20.57 -7.18
CA SER A 87 13.29 -19.48 -7.93
C SER A 87 12.17 -18.81 -7.11
N VAL A 88 11.85 -17.55 -7.41
CA VAL A 88 10.84 -16.78 -6.67
C VAL A 88 9.45 -17.38 -6.92
N LEU A 89 8.77 -17.75 -5.84
CA LEU A 89 7.35 -18.11 -5.83
C LEU A 89 6.50 -16.86 -5.64
N LEU A 90 6.77 -16.10 -4.57
CA LEU A 90 5.95 -14.95 -4.20
C LEU A 90 6.79 -13.87 -3.54
N VAL A 91 6.38 -12.63 -3.74
CA VAL A 91 6.93 -11.46 -3.06
C VAL A 91 5.79 -10.68 -2.43
N GLU A 92 5.88 -10.46 -1.12
CA GLU A 92 5.05 -9.48 -0.42
C GLU A 92 5.78 -8.14 -0.42
N PHE A 93 5.08 -7.07 -0.77
CA PHE A 93 5.65 -5.73 -0.83
C PHE A 93 4.60 -4.67 -0.45
N GLU A 94 5.08 -3.47 -0.17
CA GLU A 94 4.27 -2.34 0.21
C GLU A 94 4.54 -1.17 -0.72
N LEU A 95 3.48 -0.55 -1.26
CA LEU A 95 3.54 0.68 -2.01
C LEU A 95 2.74 1.76 -1.27
N GLY A 96 3.41 2.81 -0.80
CA GLY A 96 2.75 3.93 -0.11
C GLY A 96 1.87 3.50 1.08
N GLY A 97 2.32 2.51 1.86
CA GLY A 97 1.57 1.95 2.99
C GLY A 97 0.53 0.89 2.65
N ARG A 98 0.34 0.54 1.37
CA ARG A 98 -0.61 -0.49 0.91
C ARG A 98 0.11 -1.79 0.60
N ARG A 99 -0.38 -2.92 1.13
CA ARG A 99 0.21 -4.24 0.93
C ARG A 99 -0.27 -4.91 -0.34
N PHE A 100 0.68 -5.54 -1.03
CA PHE A 100 0.46 -6.33 -2.24
C PHE A 100 1.22 -7.65 -2.16
N VAL A 101 0.72 -8.62 -2.92
CA VAL A 101 1.41 -9.87 -3.23
C VAL A 101 1.65 -9.91 -4.72
N ALA A 102 2.88 -10.19 -5.15
CA ALA A 102 3.19 -10.67 -6.49
C ALA A 102 3.44 -12.17 -6.42
N LEU A 103 2.73 -12.96 -7.22
CA LEU A 103 2.79 -14.42 -7.23
C LEU A 103 3.15 -14.91 -8.63
N ASN A 104 4.20 -15.71 -8.73
CA ASN A 104 4.48 -16.51 -9.90
C ASN A 104 3.61 -17.76 -9.88
N GLY A 105 3.04 -18.11 -11.03
CA GLY A 105 2.30 -19.36 -11.20
C GLY A 105 2.76 -20.16 -12.42
N GLY A 106 3.95 -19.84 -12.94
CA GLY A 106 4.56 -20.53 -14.06
C GLY A 106 3.90 -20.31 -15.41
N THR A 107 4.55 -20.87 -16.42
CA THR A 107 4.00 -21.06 -17.76
C THR A 107 4.16 -22.54 -18.09
N SER A 108 3.09 -23.18 -18.54
CA SER A 108 3.08 -24.59 -18.96
C SER A 108 2.28 -24.71 -20.25
N ALA A 109 2.47 -25.80 -21.00
CA ALA A 109 1.64 -26.11 -22.16
C ALA A 109 0.12 -26.14 -21.82
N SER A 110 -0.21 -26.41 -20.56
CA SER A 110 -1.60 -26.43 -20.06
C SER A 110 -2.06 -25.14 -19.36
N THR A 111 -1.19 -24.15 -19.17
CA THR A 111 -1.53 -22.87 -18.50
C THR A 111 -1.24 -21.70 -19.43
N PRO A 112 -2.26 -21.01 -19.95
CA PRO A 112 -2.05 -19.88 -20.85
C PRO A 112 -1.26 -18.78 -20.13
N PRO A 113 -0.45 -17.99 -20.87
CA PRO A 113 0.23 -16.85 -20.30
C PRO A 113 -0.80 -15.89 -19.72
N ARG A 114 -0.50 -15.37 -18.53
CA ARG A 114 -1.33 -14.38 -17.86
C ARG A 114 -1.09 -13.03 -18.49
N GLY A 115 -2.18 -12.32 -18.74
CA GLY A 115 -2.19 -10.95 -19.19
C GLY A 115 -3.09 -10.12 -18.27
N PHE A 116 -2.58 -8.97 -17.84
CA PHE A 116 -3.40 -7.97 -17.19
C PHE A 116 -4.17 -7.17 -18.23
N ASN A 117 -5.33 -6.68 -17.83
CA ASN A 117 -6.17 -5.79 -18.62
C ASN A 117 -6.75 -4.69 -17.71
N GLU A 118 -7.52 -3.79 -18.30
CA GLU A 118 -8.03 -2.58 -17.66
C GLU A 118 -9.11 -2.85 -16.59
N SER A 119 -9.59 -4.11 -16.47
CA SER A 119 -10.63 -4.48 -15.49
C SER A 119 -10.19 -4.25 -14.04
N VAL A 120 -8.89 -4.33 -13.77
CA VAL A 120 -8.29 -3.95 -12.49
C VAL A 120 -7.16 -2.99 -12.76
N SER A 121 -7.21 -1.80 -12.16
CA SER A 121 -6.16 -0.80 -12.27
C SER A 121 -5.83 -0.18 -10.91
N PHE A 122 -4.61 0.37 -10.82
CA PHE A 122 -4.16 1.12 -9.66
C PHE A 122 -4.17 2.62 -9.97
N GLN A 123 -4.96 3.36 -9.19
CA GLN A 123 -5.03 4.81 -9.31
C GLN A 123 -4.01 5.46 -8.36
N VAL A 124 -3.18 6.35 -8.92
CA VAL A 124 -2.18 7.12 -8.20
C VAL A 124 -2.61 8.58 -8.20
N ASP A 125 -2.92 9.11 -7.02
CA ASP A 125 -3.25 10.52 -6.84
C ASP A 125 -1.99 11.38 -6.86
N CYS A 126 -1.85 12.22 -7.87
CA CYS A 126 -0.72 13.13 -8.04
C CYS A 126 -1.09 14.54 -7.55
N ALA A 127 -0.21 15.14 -6.76
CA ALA A 127 -0.39 16.50 -6.23
C ALA A 127 -0.14 17.58 -7.29
N ASP A 128 0.80 17.35 -8.20
CA ASP A 128 1.24 18.31 -9.21
C ASP A 128 1.70 17.61 -10.50
N GLN A 129 2.13 18.41 -11.48
CA GLN A 129 2.57 17.91 -12.78
C GLN A 129 3.87 17.11 -12.68
N ALA A 130 4.75 17.43 -11.72
CA ALA A 130 6.02 16.73 -11.56
C ALA A 130 5.79 15.28 -11.09
N GLU A 131 4.81 15.04 -10.23
CA GLU A 131 4.39 13.68 -9.87
C GLU A 131 3.75 12.94 -11.06
N VAL A 132 2.89 13.62 -11.83
CA VAL A 132 2.30 13.04 -13.05
C VAL A 132 3.40 12.57 -14.00
N ASP A 133 4.36 13.44 -14.31
CA ASP A 133 5.46 13.14 -15.20
C ASP A 133 6.33 12.01 -14.66
N ARG A 134 6.72 12.07 -13.38
CA ARG A 134 7.51 11.01 -12.73
C ARG A 134 6.87 9.63 -12.86
N PHE A 135 5.58 9.51 -12.56
CA PHE A 135 4.90 8.21 -12.61
C PHE A 135 4.64 7.77 -14.05
N TRP A 136 4.21 8.69 -14.91
CA TRP A 136 3.97 8.39 -16.32
C TRP A 136 5.23 7.89 -17.01
N ASP A 137 6.35 8.60 -16.86
CA ASP A 137 7.60 8.28 -17.55
C ASP A 137 8.21 6.96 -17.06
N LYS A 138 7.98 6.60 -15.80
CA LYS A 138 8.45 5.32 -15.24
C LYS A 138 7.55 4.15 -15.62
N LEU A 139 6.24 4.35 -15.60
CA LEU A 139 5.28 3.25 -15.72
C LEU A 139 4.80 3.04 -17.14
N SER A 140 4.75 4.04 -18.00
CA SER A 140 4.25 3.82 -19.37
C SER A 140 5.20 2.96 -20.20
N ALA A 141 4.68 1.85 -20.71
CA ALA A 141 5.41 0.96 -21.61
C ALA A 141 4.64 0.57 -22.88
N ASP A 142 3.33 0.86 -22.96
CA ASP A 142 2.48 0.54 -24.10
C ASP A 142 1.64 1.75 -24.54
N PRO A 143 2.11 2.53 -25.54
CA PRO A 143 1.41 3.70 -26.05
C PRO A 143 0.01 3.43 -26.62
N ALA A 144 -0.31 2.18 -26.99
CA ALA A 144 -1.63 1.82 -27.50
C ALA A 144 -2.67 1.70 -26.37
N ARG A 145 -2.21 1.52 -25.13
CA ARG A 145 -3.04 1.41 -23.92
C ARG A 145 -3.05 2.69 -23.09
N GLU A 146 -2.55 3.78 -23.66
CA GLU A 146 -2.55 5.10 -23.04
C GLU A 146 -3.78 5.91 -23.46
N GLN A 147 -4.60 6.35 -22.50
CA GLN A 147 -5.73 7.23 -22.76
C GLN A 147 -6.27 7.84 -21.45
N CYS A 148 -6.55 9.14 -21.41
CA CYS A 148 -7.24 9.79 -20.28
C CYS A 148 -6.66 9.42 -18.89
N SER A 149 -5.34 9.55 -18.66
CA SER A 149 -4.59 9.08 -17.47
C SER A 149 -4.26 7.60 -17.38
N TRP A 150 -4.88 6.75 -18.19
CA TRP A 150 -4.60 5.32 -18.21
C TRP A 150 -3.29 5.05 -18.92
N LEU A 151 -2.55 4.07 -18.42
CA LEU A 151 -1.38 3.48 -19.06
C LEU A 151 -1.25 2.00 -18.63
N ALA A 152 -0.42 1.26 -19.35
CA ALA A 152 0.02 -0.06 -18.94
C ALA A 152 1.53 -0.09 -18.76
N ASP A 153 1.99 -0.80 -17.72
CA ASP A 153 3.42 -1.00 -17.48
C ASP A 153 4.03 -2.11 -18.32
N LYS A 154 5.35 -2.27 -18.21
CA LYS A 154 6.11 -3.28 -18.97
C LYS A 154 5.72 -4.73 -18.63
N TYR A 155 4.97 -4.94 -17.54
CA TYR A 155 4.38 -6.24 -17.17
C TYR A 155 2.90 -6.33 -17.56
N GLY A 156 2.33 -5.28 -18.15
CA GLY A 156 0.97 -5.19 -18.63
C GLY A 156 -0.05 -4.68 -17.60
N VAL A 157 0.36 -4.43 -16.35
CA VAL A 157 -0.54 -3.97 -15.28
C VAL A 157 -1.07 -2.57 -15.61
N SER A 158 -2.37 -2.37 -15.45
CA SER A 158 -3.02 -1.09 -15.74
C SER A 158 -2.92 -0.11 -14.56
N TRP A 159 -2.56 1.12 -14.87
CA TRP A 159 -2.42 2.22 -13.91
C TRP A 159 -3.23 3.43 -14.39
N GLN A 160 -3.67 4.26 -13.45
CA GLN A 160 -4.26 5.58 -13.72
C GLN A 160 -3.46 6.64 -12.96
N ILE A 161 -2.81 7.56 -13.68
CA ILE A 161 -2.00 8.63 -13.10
C ILE A 161 -2.84 9.90 -13.03
N VAL A 162 -3.47 10.14 -11.88
CA VAL A 162 -4.58 11.08 -11.77
C VAL A 162 -4.19 12.32 -10.96
N PRO A 163 -4.12 13.51 -11.59
CA PRO A 163 -3.96 14.76 -10.87
C PRO A 163 -5.17 15.03 -9.96
N LYS A 164 -4.93 15.39 -8.70
CA LYS A 164 -6.00 15.83 -7.77
C LYS A 164 -6.80 16.98 -8.35
N ARG A 165 -6.11 17.93 -8.99
CA ARG A 165 -6.73 19.10 -9.62
C ARG A 165 -7.74 18.74 -10.70
N MET A 166 -7.47 17.69 -11.48
CA MET A 166 -8.42 17.18 -12.47
C MET A 166 -9.68 16.65 -11.80
N LYS A 167 -9.56 15.87 -10.71
CA LYS A 167 -10.72 15.35 -9.97
C LYS A 167 -11.60 16.49 -9.44
N GLU A 168 -10.99 17.54 -8.91
CA GLU A 168 -11.69 18.74 -8.43
C GLU A 168 -12.47 19.44 -9.56
N MET A 169 -11.82 19.65 -10.72
CA MET A 169 -12.46 20.29 -11.88
C MET A 169 -13.66 19.49 -12.40
N LEU A 170 -13.53 18.16 -12.53
CA LEU A 170 -14.61 17.31 -13.03
C LEU A 170 -15.80 17.19 -12.04
N ALA A 171 -15.52 17.35 -10.75
CA ALA A 171 -16.51 17.36 -9.68
C ALA A 171 -17.11 18.74 -9.38
N ALA A 172 -16.69 19.79 -10.08
CA ALA A 172 -17.18 21.15 -9.84
C ALA A 172 -18.69 21.30 -10.08
N GLU A 173 -19.30 22.22 -9.33
CA GLU A 173 -20.72 22.58 -9.46
C GLU A 173 -21.02 23.26 -10.80
N ASP A 174 -20.09 24.07 -11.31
CA ASP A 174 -20.15 24.61 -12.68
C ASP A 174 -19.94 23.46 -13.68
N ARG A 175 -21.07 22.89 -14.12
CA ARG A 175 -21.09 21.77 -15.06
C ARG A 175 -20.56 22.15 -16.43
N ALA A 176 -20.73 23.41 -16.87
CA ALA A 176 -20.20 23.84 -18.16
C ALA A 176 -18.67 23.92 -18.14
N ALA A 177 -18.08 24.38 -17.03
CA ALA A 177 -16.62 24.35 -16.83
C ALA A 177 -16.09 22.92 -16.72
N ALA A 178 -16.78 22.05 -15.96
CA ALA A 178 -16.42 20.64 -15.83
C ALA A 178 -16.47 19.91 -17.19
N ASP A 179 -17.47 20.20 -18.02
CA ASP A 179 -17.62 19.61 -19.36
C ASP A 179 -16.49 20.04 -20.30
N ARG A 180 -16.02 21.30 -20.24
CA ARG A 180 -14.83 21.74 -21.00
C ARG A 180 -13.58 20.98 -20.57
N ALA A 181 -13.36 20.83 -19.28
CA ALA A 181 -12.23 20.06 -18.74
C ALA A 181 -12.32 18.57 -19.15
N MET A 182 -13.53 17.98 -19.14
CA MET A 182 -13.78 16.61 -19.60
C MET A 182 -13.42 16.44 -21.09
N VAL A 183 -13.86 17.37 -21.95
CA VAL A 183 -13.54 17.35 -23.37
C VAL A 183 -12.02 17.44 -23.60
N ALA A 184 -11.34 18.34 -22.88
CA ALA A 184 -9.88 18.44 -22.96
C ALA A 184 -9.20 17.14 -22.50
N MET A 185 -9.62 16.56 -21.37
CA MET A 185 -9.09 15.30 -20.85
C MET A 185 -9.24 14.14 -21.87
N MET A 186 -10.37 14.05 -22.57
CA MET A 186 -10.60 13.02 -23.58
C MET A 186 -9.64 13.11 -24.78
N GLY A 187 -9.10 14.29 -25.05
CA GLY A 187 -8.07 14.49 -26.07
C GLY A 187 -6.65 14.15 -25.61
N MET A 188 -6.46 13.81 -24.33
CA MET A 188 -5.15 13.61 -23.72
C MET A 188 -4.86 12.13 -23.45
N LYS A 189 -3.58 11.79 -23.56
CA LYS A 189 -3.03 10.54 -23.01
C LYS A 189 -2.49 10.81 -21.60
N LYS A 190 -1.27 11.36 -21.53
CA LYS A 190 -0.73 11.99 -20.33
C LYS A 190 -1.46 13.29 -20.08
N LEU A 191 -1.85 13.52 -18.83
CA LEU A 191 -2.59 14.71 -18.45
C LEU A 191 -1.65 15.89 -18.23
N ASP A 192 -2.01 17.02 -18.83
CA ASP A 192 -1.39 18.33 -18.58
C ASP A 192 -2.35 19.14 -17.71
N ILE A 193 -1.95 19.38 -16.46
CA ILE A 193 -2.77 20.07 -15.48
C ILE A 193 -3.10 21.50 -15.94
N ALA A 194 -2.11 22.22 -16.50
CA ALA A 194 -2.30 23.61 -16.91
C ALA A 194 -3.25 23.71 -18.12
N ALA A 195 -3.15 22.79 -19.07
CA ALA A 195 -4.07 22.72 -20.20
C ALA A 195 -5.51 22.39 -19.75
N LEU A 196 -5.67 21.49 -18.78
CA LEU A 196 -6.97 21.19 -18.19
C LEU A 196 -7.56 22.40 -17.45
N GLU A 197 -6.73 23.15 -16.72
CA GLU A 197 -7.16 24.38 -16.03
C GLU A 197 -7.58 25.47 -17.01
N LYS A 198 -6.86 25.65 -18.12
CA LYS A 198 -7.27 26.58 -19.19
C LYS A 198 -8.60 26.19 -19.81
N ALA A 199 -8.77 24.91 -20.15
CA ALA A 199 -10.04 24.42 -20.67
C ALA A 199 -11.19 24.64 -19.66
N PHE A 200 -10.95 24.37 -18.38
CA PHE A 200 -11.91 24.64 -17.32
C PHE A 200 -12.25 26.13 -17.22
N ALA A 201 -11.28 27.03 -17.32
CA ALA A 201 -11.49 28.48 -17.34
C ALA A 201 -12.18 28.99 -18.62
N GLY A 202 -12.14 28.22 -19.71
CA GLY A 202 -12.68 28.62 -21.01
C GLY A 202 -11.72 29.45 -21.87
N GLU A 203 -10.41 29.24 -21.67
CA GLU A 203 -9.30 29.91 -22.37
C GLU A 203 -8.73 29.08 -23.53
#